data_AF-A0A4J2AGI1-F1
#
_entry.id   AF-A0A4J2AGI1-F1
#
_cell.length_a   1.000
_cell.length_b   1.000
_cell.length_c   1.000
_cell.angle_alpha   90.00
_cell.angle_beta   90.00
_cell.angle_gamma   90.00
#
_symmetry.space_group_name_H-M   'P 1'
#
loop_
_entity.id
_entity.type
_entity.pdbx_description
1 polymer ?
#
loop_
_entity_poly.entity_id
_entity_poly.type
_entity_poly.pdbx_seq_one_letter_code
_entity_poly.pdbx_strand_id
1 'polypeptide(L)'
;MNKKKLLVCAVALSTVGVVSTIDTAGVLPFSAQTVHAEITRTENHEVKSKITPGSENGSIYVDMTVENVPVHYHVYIYADIVNAKTGQIPRKDTFNERFDRSSVPITKQGWTNFANVPDGEYYLQFHGEDDYRSVLYKFIGKSATFTVKDQKYVNPLDSSTPKETEKPTATETSKPATNSSSGQTGWSGSSYYKAGVKVVNQWIFDVQYNSYFYLNASGNFVQNAWSGSYYLKSGGYMAKSEWIYDNNYQSYYYLTAEGSYARNAWSGSYYLKSDGKMAVNERTPDGYKVDGSGKWVR
;
A
#
# COMPACT_ATOMS: atom_id res chain seq x y z
N MET A 1 -25.75 -48.55 -30.41
CA MET A 1 -25.43 -47.11 -30.38
C MET A 1 -24.80 -46.81 -29.02
N ASN A 2 -23.53 -46.35 -29.01
CA ASN A 2 -22.78 -45.55 -28.01
C ASN A 2 -23.13 -45.64 -26.50
N LYS A 3 -22.24 -45.64 -25.51
CA LYS A 3 -20.77 -45.49 -25.26
C LYS A 3 -20.74 -45.37 -23.70
N LYS A 4 -19.81 -45.80 -22.86
CA LYS A 4 -18.34 -45.72 -22.81
C LYS A 4 -17.90 -46.52 -21.56
N LYS A 5 -16.70 -47.08 -21.60
CA LYS A 5 -15.99 -47.73 -20.50
C LYS A 5 -15.67 -46.74 -19.38
N LEU A 6 -15.73 -47.17 -18.11
CA LEU A 6 -14.92 -46.57 -17.05
C LEU A 6 -14.10 -47.65 -16.36
N LEU A 7 -12.78 -47.48 -16.43
CA LEU A 7 -11.77 -48.31 -15.79
C LEU A 7 -11.54 -47.75 -14.38
N VAL A 8 -11.51 -48.65 -13.40
CA VAL A 8 -11.13 -48.39 -12.00
C VAL A 8 -9.60 -48.36 -11.90
N CYS A 9 -9.04 -47.39 -11.15
CA CYS A 9 -7.71 -47.52 -10.55
C CYS A 9 -7.80 -47.09 -9.07
N ALA A 10 -7.38 -48.01 -8.21
CA ALA A 10 -7.45 -47.97 -6.77
C ALA A 10 -6.33 -47.12 -6.15
N VAL A 11 -6.57 -46.60 -4.94
CA VAL A 11 -5.50 -46.38 -3.95
C VAL A 11 -5.84 -47.23 -2.73
N ALA A 12 -4.94 -48.16 -2.45
CA ALA A 12 -5.02 -49.08 -1.32
C ALA A 12 -4.78 -48.34 0.00
N LEU A 13 -5.61 -48.61 1.00
CA LEU A 13 -5.28 -48.36 2.41
C LEU A 13 -4.88 -49.70 3.03
N SER A 14 -3.61 -49.76 3.42
CA SER A 14 -3.02 -50.87 4.16
C SER A 14 -3.75 -51.07 5.49
N THR A 15 -4.14 -52.32 5.71
CA THR A 15 -4.70 -52.90 6.92
C THR A 15 -3.82 -52.63 8.14
N VAL A 16 -4.43 -52.18 9.24
CA VAL A 16 -4.01 -52.58 10.59
C VAL A 16 -5.23 -53.20 11.26
N GLY A 17 -5.14 -54.51 11.47
CA GLY A 17 -6.24 -55.32 11.94
C GLY A 17 -6.62 -55.03 13.38
N VAL A 18 -7.91 -55.18 13.67
CA VAL A 18 -8.41 -55.44 15.01
C VAL A 18 -9.23 -56.71 14.94
N VAL A 19 -8.82 -57.69 15.75
CA VAL A 19 -9.49 -58.98 15.94
C VAL A 19 -10.92 -58.72 16.42
N SER A 20 -11.88 -59.28 15.69
CA SER A 20 -13.31 -59.24 15.98
C SER A 20 -13.69 -60.27 17.05
N THR A 21 -14.51 -59.87 18.01
CA THR A 21 -15.50 -60.78 18.61
C THR A 21 -16.87 -60.29 18.15
N ILE A 22 -17.54 -61.13 17.37
CA ILE A 22 -18.88 -60.91 16.81
C ILE A 22 -19.89 -61.51 17.78
N ASP A 23 -20.91 -60.74 18.14
CA ASP A 23 -22.16 -61.30 18.64
C ASP A 23 -23.29 -60.96 17.65
N THR A 24 -24.24 -61.89 17.56
CA THR A 24 -25.11 -62.13 16.43
C THR A 24 -26.30 -61.16 16.43
N ALA A 25 -26.07 -59.94 15.96
CA ALA A 25 -27.10 -59.06 15.43
C ALA A 25 -26.42 -58.07 14.49
N GLY A 26 -26.79 -58.07 13.21
CA GLY A 26 -26.17 -57.26 12.16
C GLY A 26 -26.43 -55.76 12.32
N VAL A 27 -25.81 -55.13 13.31
CA VAL A 27 -25.68 -53.68 13.44
C VAL A 27 -24.22 -53.43 13.79
N LEU A 28 -23.47 -52.89 12.84
CA LEU A 28 -22.17 -52.31 13.14
C LEU A 28 -22.42 -51.10 14.07
N PRO A 29 -22.02 -51.10 15.35
CA PRO A 29 -21.87 -49.84 16.04
C PRO A 29 -20.64 -49.17 15.43
N PHE A 30 -20.63 -47.85 15.37
CA PHE A 30 -19.53 -47.06 14.82
C PHE A 30 -19.50 -47.01 13.28
N SER A 31 -20.45 -46.24 12.74
CA SER A 31 -20.14 -45.40 11.59
C SER A 31 -18.95 -44.51 11.99
N ALA A 32 -17.86 -44.52 11.23
CA ALA A 32 -16.77 -43.57 11.41
C ALA A 32 -17.37 -42.17 11.22
N GLN A 33 -17.65 -41.46 12.32
CA GLN A 33 -17.92 -40.04 12.26
C GLN A 33 -16.60 -39.37 11.95
N THR A 34 -16.45 -38.88 10.73
CA THR A 34 -15.45 -37.88 10.42
C THR A 34 -15.79 -36.67 11.29
N VAL A 35 -15.06 -36.49 12.40
CA VAL A 35 -15.16 -35.29 13.22
C VAL A 35 -14.54 -34.17 12.39
N HIS A 36 -15.36 -33.48 11.61
CA HIS A 36 -14.97 -32.16 11.12
C HIS A 36 -14.83 -31.27 12.36
N ALA A 37 -13.67 -30.65 12.54
CA ALA A 37 -13.53 -29.59 13.53
C ALA A 37 -14.58 -28.52 13.20
N GLU A 38 -15.63 -28.43 14.01
CA GLU A 38 -16.70 -27.47 13.80
C GLU A 38 -16.11 -26.07 14.02
N ILE A 39 -16.18 -25.21 13.01
CA ILE A 39 -15.82 -23.80 13.14
C ILE A 39 -16.90 -23.14 13.97
N THR A 40 -16.54 -22.71 15.17
CA THR A 40 -17.46 -22.13 16.15
C THR A 40 -17.60 -20.62 16.01
N ARG A 41 -16.62 -19.95 15.39
CA ARG A 41 -16.61 -18.50 15.17
C ARG A 41 -15.69 -18.11 14.01
N THR A 42 -15.98 -16.97 13.38
CA THR A 42 -15.10 -16.32 12.39
C THR A 42 -14.56 -15.00 12.96
N GLU A 43 -13.27 -14.75 12.76
CA GLU A 43 -12.59 -13.50 13.14
C GLU A 43 -11.98 -12.85 11.90
N ASN A 44 -12.31 -11.58 11.68
CA ASN A 44 -11.82 -10.81 10.54
C ASN A 44 -10.65 -9.93 10.96
N HIS A 45 -9.56 -9.98 10.20
CA HIS A 45 -8.35 -9.19 10.36
C HIS A 45 -8.18 -8.29 9.14
N GLU A 46 -8.05 -6.98 9.37
CA GLU A 46 -7.85 -6.01 8.30
C GLU A 46 -6.42 -6.11 7.74
N VAL A 47 -6.32 -6.13 6.42
CA VAL A 47 -5.05 -5.96 5.69
C VAL A 47 -4.97 -4.52 5.19
N LYS A 48 -4.17 -3.70 5.87
CA LYS A 48 -3.84 -2.34 5.41
C LYS A 48 -2.80 -2.44 4.30
N SER A 49 -2.80 -1.47 3.37
CA SER A 49 -1.83 -1.49 2.27
C SER A 49 -1.33 -0.12 1.86
N LYS A 50 -0.10 -0.09 1.35
CA LYS A 50 0.51 1.07 0.69
C LYS A 50 1.11 0.65 -0.64
N ILE A 51 0.66 1.27 -1.72
CA ILE A 51 1.15 1.02 -3.08
C ILE A 51 2.28 2.00 -3.40
N THR A 52 3.37 1.49 -3.95
CA THR A 52 4.49 2.28 -4.47
C THR A 52 4.76 1.87 -5.92
N PRO A 53 4.88 2.80 -6.88
CA PRO A 53 5.22 2.46 -8.26
C PRO A 53 6.59 1.79 -8.37
N GLY A 54 6.69 0.75 -9.19
CA GLY A 54 7.93 0.09 -9.55
C GLY A 54 8.57 0.68 -10.81
N SER A 55 9.63 0.03 -11.31
CA SER A 55 10.40 0.54 -12.46
C SER A 55 9.52 0.78 -13.69
N GLU A 56 9.70 1.94 -14.32
CA GLU A 56 8.95 2.41 -15.51
C GLU A 56 7.42 2.36 -15.36
N ASN A 57 6.91 2.31 -14.13
CA ASN A 57 5.52 2.05 -13.80
C ASN A 57 4.97 0.72 -14.35
N GLY A 58 5.83 -0.18 -14.86
CA GLY A 58 5.39 -1.50 -15.33
C GLY A 58 5.02 -2.46 -14.20
N SER A 59 5.30 -2.06 -12.96
CA SER A 59 5.00 -2.81 -11.75
C SER A 59 4.61 -1.89 -10.60
N ILE A 60 4.09 -2.48 -9.54
CA ILE A 60 3.88 -1.86 -8.23
C ILE A 60 4.47 -2.75 -7.14
N TYR A 61 4.99 -2.11 -6.10
CA TYR A 61 5.29 -2.70 -4.81
C TYR A 61 4.15 -2.41 -3.85
N VAL A 62 3.83 -3.36 -2.98
CA VAL A 62 2.68 -3.28 -2.09
C VAL A 62 3.12 -3.70 -0.69
N ASP A 63 3.19 -2.74 0.22
CA ASP A 63 3.40 -3.02 1.64
C ASP A 63 2.05 -3.40 2.23
N MET A 64 1.90 -4.65 2.66
CA MET A 64 0.71 -5.17 3.35
C MET A 64 0.97 -5.24 4.84
N THR A 65 0.11 -4.63 5.65
CA THR A 65 0.22 -4.60 7.11
C THR A 65 -0.98 -5.25 7.76
N VAL A 66 -0.73 -6.19 8.68
CA VAL A 66 -1.74 -6.83 9.54
C VAL A 66 -1.39 -6.58 10.99
N GLU A 67 -2.38 -6.24 11.82
CA GLU A 67 -2.17 -5.87 13.24
C GLU A 67 -1.70 -7.05 14.10
N ASN A 68 -2.16 -8.26 13.79
CA ASN A 68 -1.72 -9.52 14.38
C ASN A 68 -2.13 -10.69 13.46
N VAL A 69 -1.55 -11.86 13.72
CA VAL A 69 -1.74 -13.10 12.95
C VAL A 69 -1.93 -14.26 13.95
N PRO A 70 -3.16 -14.46 14.48
CA PRO A 70 -3.44 -15.39 15.58
C PRO A 70 -3.60 -16.86 15.14
N VAL A 71 -2.83 -17.28 14.15
CA VAL A 71 -2.87 -18.63 13.55
C VAL A 71 -1.87 -19.58 14.22
N HIS A 72 -1.87 -20.87 13.84
CA HIS A 72 -0.93 -21.84 14.46
C HIS A 72 0.53 -21.59 14.05
N TYR A 73 0.78 -21.45 12.74
CA TYR A 73 2.12 -21.26 12.19
C TYR A 73 2.23 -20.01 11.31
N HIS A 74 1.49 -19.97 10.22
CA HIS A 74 1.51 -18.88 9.25
C HIS A 74 0.24 -18.91 8.40
N VAL A 75 -0.05 -17.79 7.75
CA VAL A 75 -1.10 -17.67 6.73
C VAL A 75 -0.51 -17.03 5.49
N TYR A 76 -1.02 -17.41 4.32
CA TYR A 76 -0.74 -16.71 3.06
C TYR A 76 -1.85 -15.71 2.78
N ILE A 77 -1.47 -14.45 2.55
CA ILE A 77 -2.39 -13.40 2.11
C ILE A 77 -2.12 -13.15 0.64
N TYR A 78 -3.14 -13.39 -0.18
CA TYR A 78 -3.15 -13.23 -1.62
C TYR A 78 -3.72 -11.86 -2.00
N ALA A 79 -3.28 -11.34 -3.14
CA ALA A 79 -3.81 -10.12 -3.72
C ALA A 79 -4.40 -10.39 -5.12
N ASP A 80 -5.63 -9.95 -5.33
CA ASP A 80 -6.28 -9.95 -6.65
C ASP A 80 -6.31 -8.53 -7.22
N ILE A 81 -6.10 -8.38 -8.53
CA ILE A 81 -6.37 -7.12 -9.23
C ILE A 81 -7.84 -7.11 -9.62
N VAL A 82 -8.63 -6.19 -9.06
CA VAL A 82 -10.08 -6.12 -9.28
C VAL A 82 -10.43 -4.81 -9.96
N ASN A 83 -11.18 -4.87 -11.06
CA ASN A 83 -11.67 -3.68 -11.73
C ASN A 83 -12.67 -2.94 -10.84
N ALA A 84 -12.41 -1.66 -10.59
CA ALA A 84 -13.19 -0.85 -9.65
C ALA A 84 -14.64 -0.62 -10.10
N LYS A 85 -14.91 -0.67 -11.41
CA LYS A 85 -16.24 -0.41 -11.98
C LYS A 85 -17.04 -1.69 -12.20
N THR A 86 -16.40 -2.72 -12.76
CA THR A 86 -17.09 -3.95 -13.17
C THR A 86 -16.99 -5.07 -12.14
N GLY A 87 -16.07 -4.98 -11.18
CA GLY A 87 -15.77 -6.06 -10.23
C GLY A 87 -15.09 -7.27 -10.86
N GLN A 88 -14.76 -7.22 -12.17
CA GLN A 88 -14.04 -8.31 -12.84
C GLN A 88 -12.62 -8.43 -12.29
N ILE A 89 -12.13 -9.66 -12.20
CA ILE A 89 -10.79 -9.98 -11.69
C ILE A 89 -9.93 -10.41 -12.88
N PRO A 90 -9.32 -9.48 -13.64
CA PRO A 90 -8.46 -9.83 -14.77
C PRO A 90 -7.20 -10.59 -14.34
N ARG A 91 -6.78 -10.46 -13.08
CA ARG A 91 -5.64 -11.18 -12.54
C ARG A 91 -5.88 -11.56 -11.08
N LYS A 92 -6.07 -12.86 -10.87
CA LYS A 92 -6.22 -13.48 -9.55
C LYS A 92 -4.85 -13.89 -9.00
N ASP A 93 -4.70 -13.85 -7.68
CA ASP A 93 -3.51 -14.28 -6.94
C ASP A 93 -2.24 -13.67 -7.53
N THR A 94 -2.32 -12.38 -7.85
CA THR A 94 -1.30 -11.66 -8.61
C THR A 94 0.05 -11.61 -7.90
N PHE A 95 0.03 -11.70 -6.57
CA PHE A 95 1.13 -12.05 -5.69
C PHE A 95 0.54 -12.53 -4.36
N ASN A 96 1.39 -13.08 -3.49
CA ASN A 96 1.04 -13.43 -2.12
C ASN A 96 2.26 -13.25 -1.21
N GLU A 97 2.01 -13.07 0.07
CA GLU A 97 3.06 -13.06 1.10
C GLU A 97 2.68 -13.97 2.26
N ARG A 98 3.72 -14.61 2.82
CA ARG A 98 3.60 -15.42 4.04
C ARG A 98 3.70 -14.53 5.26
N PHE A 99 2.68 -14.58 6.11
CA PHE A 99 2.67 -13.95 7.42
C PHE A 99 2.78 -15.02 8.50
N ASP A 100 3.94 -15.06 9.15
CA ASP A 100 4.13 -15.92 10.32
C ASP A 100 3.29 -15.43 11.51
N ARG A 101 2.91 -16.36 12.38
CA ARG A 101 2.16 -16.08 13.59
C ARG A 101 2.78 -14.91 14.36
N SER A 102 1.95 -13.95 14.72
CA SER A 102 2.39 -12.74 15.41
C SER A 102 1.30 -12.16 16.29
N SER A 103 1.71 -11.62 17.44
CA SER A 103 0.86 -10.81 18.32
C SER A 103 1.07 -9.31 18.14
N VAL A 104 1.96 -8.90 17.24
CA VAL A 104 2.29 -7.50 16.93
C VAL A 104 2.12 -7.22 15.43
N PRO A 105 2.00 -5.95 15.02
CA PRO A 105 1.83 -5.62 13.62
C PRO A 105 3.01 -6.09 12.77
N ILE A 106 2.71 -6.74 11.64
CA ILE A 106 3.71 -7.17 10.65
C ILE A 106 3.39 -6.53 9.31
N THR A 107 4.44 -6.00 8.67
CA THR A 107 4.39 -5.52 7.30
C THR A 107 5.25 -6.41 6.40
N LYS A 108 4.70 -6.85 5.26
CA LYS A 108 5.42 -7.57 4.19
C LYS A 108 5.21 -6.84 2.88
N GLN A 109 6.28 -6.73 2.09
CA GLN A 109 6.22 -6.10 0.78
C GLN A 109 6.14 -7.17 -0.31
N GLY A 110 5.05 -7.17 -1.06
CA GLY A 110 4.92 -7.91 -2.31
C GLY A 110 5.10 -7.01 -3.53
N TRP A 111 5.04 -7.59 -4.71
CA TRP A 111 5.06 -6.83 -5.96
C TRP A 111 4.23 -7.49 -7.04
N THR A 112 3.74 -6.70 -8.00
CA THR A 112 3.06 -7.21 -9.19
C THR A 112 3.27 -6.30 -10.40
N ASN A 113 3.00 -6.82 -11.59
CA ASN A 113 2.92 -6.08 -12.85
C ASN A 113 1.50 -6.12 -13.44
N PHE A 114 1.30 -5.44 -14.56
CA PHE A 114 -0.03 -5.35 -15.20
C PHE A 114 -0.10 -6.09 -16.53
N ALA A 115 0.71 -7.14 -16.68
CA ALA A 115 0.69 -7.97 -17.87
C ALA A 115 -0.72 -8.51 -18.12
N ASN A 116 -1.26 -8.26 -19.32
CA ASN A 116 -2.62 -8.64 -19.73
C ASN A 116 -3.75 -8.04 -18.87
N VAL A 117 -3.48 -7.01 -18.06
CA VAL A 117 -4.53 -6.25 -17.36
C VAL A 117 -5.00 -5.15 -18.32
N PRO A 118 -6.31 -5.12 -18.67
CA PRO A 118 -6.84 -4.08 -19.55
C PRO A 118 -6.71 -2.70 -18.93
N ASP A 119 -6.86 -1.68 -19.78
CA ASP A 119 -6.92 -0.30 -19.32
C ASP A 119 -8.17 -0.07 -18.45
N GLY A 120 -7.99 0.64 -17.34
CA GLY A 120 -9.09 0.91 -16.43
C GLY A 120 -8.64 1.31 -15.03
N GLU A 121 -9.61 1.47 -14.13
CA GLU A 121 -9.39 1.72 -12.72
C GLU A 121 -9.53 0.40 -11.94
N TYR A 122 -8.58 0.15 -11.06
CA TYR A 122 -8.43 -1.10 -10.32
C TYR A 122 -8.13 -0.83 -8.85
N TYR A 123 -8.34 -1.84 -8.01
CA TYR A 123 -7.80 -1.90 -6.66
C TYR A 123 -7.27 -3.32 -6.41
N LEU A 124 -6.41 -3.46 -5.40
CA LEU A 124 -6.00 -4.77 -4.91
C LEU A 124 -7.00 -5.22 -3.84
N GLN A 125 -7.54 -6.42 -4.02
CA GLN A 125 -8.32 -7.12 -3.01
C GLN A 125 -7.44 -8.14 -2.32
N PHE A 126 -7.25 -7.98 -1.01
CA PHE A 126 -6.48 -8.91 -0.19
C PHE A 126 -7.40 -9.95 0.44
N HIS A 127 -7.00 -11.22 0.38
CA HIS A 127 -7.71 -12.32 1.00
C HIS A 127 -6.73 -13.40 1.50
N GLY A 128 -7.03 -13.97 2.65
CA GLY A 128 -6.30 -15.10 3.23
C GLY A 128 -7.13 -15.72 4.35
N GLU A 129 -7.09 -17.04 4.48
CA GLU A 129 -7.88 -17.75 5.50
C GLU A 129 -7.04 -18.86 6.13
N ASP A 130 -7.17 -19.03 7.44
CA ASP A 130 -6.60 -20.16 8.19
C ASP A 130 -7.52 -20.49 9.37
N ASP A 131 -7.69 -21.77 9.68
CA ASP A 131 -8.48 -22.23 10.81
C ASP A 131 -7.59 -22.72 11.96
N TYR A 132 -7.82 -22.21 13.16
CA TYR A 132 -7.07 -22.62 14.35
C TYR A 132 -7.96 -22.63 15.58
N ARG A 133 -7.94 -23.74 16.33
CA ARG A 133 -8.76 -23.95 17.54
C ARG A 133 -10.25 -23.69 17.31
N SER A 134 -10.81 -24.20 16.22
CA SER A 134 -12.22 -24.01 15.85
C SER A 134 -12.63 -22.55 15.59
N VAL A 135 -11.66 -21.67 15.30
CA VAL A 135 -11.88 -20.30 14.82
C VAL A 135 -11.34 -20.18 13.41
N LEU A 136 -12.16 -19.65 12.49
CA LEU A 136 -11.73 -19.30 11.14
C LEU A 136 -11.25 -17.85 11.13
N TYR A 137 -9.96 -17.65 10.90
CA TYR A 137 -9.35 -16.34 10.78
C TYR A 137 -9.33 -15.92 9.32
N LYS A 138 -10.00 -14.81 8.99
CA LYS A 138 -10.04 -14.23 7.64
C LYS A 138 -9.25 -12.93 7.61
N PHE A 139 -8.28 -12.85 6.72
CA PHE A 139 -7.47 -11.66 6.47
C PHE A 139 -7.99 -11.00 5.21
N ILE A 140 -8.62 -9.82 5.34
CA ILE A 140 -9.32 -9.16 4.24
C ILE A 140 -8.90 -7.69 4.20
N GLY A 141 -8.66 -7.17 3.00
CA GLY A 141 -8.38 -5.75 2.82
C GLY A 141 -8.62 -5.29 1.40
N LYS A 142 -8.62 -3.97 1.21
CA LYS A 142 -8.67 -3.33 -0.10
C LYS A 142 -7.65 -2.20 -0.15
N SER A 143 -6.90 -2.10 -1.24
CA SER A 143 -6.01 -0.97 -1.45
C SER A 143 -6.77 0.27 -1.88
N ALA A 144 -6.06 1.41 -1.91
CA ALA A 144 -6.48 2.54 -2.71
C ALA A 144 -6.64 2.15 -4.18
N THR A 145 -7.55 2.82 -4.88
CA THR A 145 -7.74 2.64 -6.33
C THR A 145 -6.56 3.22 -7.10
N PHE A 146 -6.22 2.61 -8.22
CA PHE A 146 -5.19 3.05 -9.15
C PHE A 146 -5.62 2.79 -10.58
N THR A 147 -4.99 3.48 -11.53
CA THR A 147 -5.28 3.31 -12.95
C THR A 147 -4.24 2.40 -13.56
N VAL A 148 -4.66 1.51 -14.46
CA VAL A 148 -3.79 0.79 -15.37
C VAL A 148 -4.04 1.36 -16.76
N LYS A 149 -2.97 1.74 -17.45
CA LYS A 149 -3.02 2.18 -18.85
C LYS A 149 -1.80 1.65 -19.58
N ASP A 150 -2.00 1.04 -20.75
CA ASP A 150 -0.94 0.44 -21.55
C ASP A 150 -0.10 -0.56 -20.71
N GLN A 151 -0.77 -1.32 -19.84
CA GLN A 151 -0.14 -2.25 -18.87
C GLN A 151 0.85 -1.58 -17.91
N LYS A 152 0.67 -0.29 -17.63
CA LYS A 152 1.45 0.46 -16.65
C LYS A 152 0.55 1.06 -15.58
N TYR A 153 1.09 1.16 -14.38
CA TYR A 153 0.50 1.91 -13.28
C TYR A 153 0.43 3.39 -13.63
N VAL A 154 -0.75 3.98 -13.45
CA VAL A 154 -1.01 5.40 -13.55
C VAL A 154 -1.61 5.84 -12.22
N ASN A 155 -0.96 6.81 -11.59
CA ASN A 155 -1.40 7.32 -10.31
C ASN A 155 -2.76 8.04 -10.49
N PRO A 156 -3.72 7.96 -9.54
CA PRO A 156 -5.00 8.68 -9.66
C PRO A 156 -4.86 10.20 -9.83
N LEU A 157 -3.70 10.77 -9.50
CA LEU A 157 -3.37 12.19 -9.68
C LEU A 157 -2.87 12.54 -11.10
N ASP A 158 -2.63 11.55 -11.97
CA ASP A 158 -2.11 11.71 -13.34
C ASP A 158 -3.21 11.68 -14.44
N SER A 159 -4.50 11.68 -14.08
CA SER A 159 -5.60 11.68 -15.07
C SER A 159 -5.80 13.04 -15.76
N SER A 160 -4.77 13.55 -16.43
CA SER A 160 -4.94 14.48 -17.55
C SER A 160 -4.78 13.71 -18.85
N THR A 161 -5.91 13.45 -19.51
CA THR A 161 -5.92 12.94 -20.88
C THR A 161 -5.34 14.02 -21.80
N PRO A 162 -4.42 13.71 -22.73
CA PRO A 162 -3.93 14.71 -23.68
C PRO A 162 -5.02 14.98 -24.72
N LYS A 163 -5.50 16.22 -24.76
CA LYS A 163 -6.26 16.73 -25.89
C LYS A 163 -5.25 17.40 -26.83
N GLU A 164 -5.04 16.79 -27.98
CA GLU A 164 -4.33 17.38 -29.11
C GLU A 164 -5.06 18.64 -29.62
N THR A 165 -4.29 19.49 -30.34
CA THR A 165 -4.72 20.70 -31.08
C THR A 165 -4.87 21.94 -30.17
N GLU A 166 -4.19 23.08 -30.34
CA GLU A 166 -3.68 23.78 -31.54
C GLU A 166 -2.62 24.85 -31.16
N LYS A 167 -1.74 25.20 -32.12
CA LYS A 167 -0.73 26.29 -32.08
C LYS A 167 -1.40 27.68 -32.02
N PRO A 168 -0.86 28.67 -31.28
CA PRO A 168 -0.43 29.90 -31.96
C PRO A 168 0.92 30.49 -31.47
N THR A 169 1.39 31.43 -32.28
CA THR A 169 2.74 31.96 -32.44
C THR A 169 3.09 33.14 -31.49
N ALA A 170 4.36 33.16 -31.08
CA ALA A 170 5.30 34.20 -30.59
C ALA A 170 4.87 35.66 -30.32
N THR A 171 5.49 36.26 -29.27
CA THR A 171 6.40 37.45 -29.38
C THR A 171 7.39 37.54 -28.18
N GLU A 172 8.70 37.56 -28.50
CA GLU A 172 9.91 38.24 -27.92
C GLU A 172 10.12 38.45 -26.39
N THR A 173 11.32 38.53 -25.78
CA THR A 173 12.74 38.19 -26.06
C THR A 173 13.51 38.48 -24.75
N SER A 174 14.35 37.54 -24.29
CA SER A 174 15.73 37.83 -23.81
C SER A 174 16.50 36.54 -23.55
N LYS A 175 17.60 36.36 -24.29
CA LYS A 175 18.66 35.35 -24.14
C LYS A 175 19.99 36.14 -24.18
N PRO A 176 21.07 35.70 -23.50
CA PRO A 176 22.08 34.82 -24.13
C PRO A 176 22.56 33.72 -23.13
N ALA A 177 23.09 32.52 -23.45
CA ALA A 177 23.50 31.83 -24.68
C ALA A 177 23.59 30.29 -24.37
N THR A 178 23.08 29.41 -25.26
CA THR A 178 23.76 28.23 -25.90
C THR A 178 24.06 27.04 -24.97
N ASN A 179 23.41 25.87 -25.11
CA ASN A 179 23.47 24.96 -26.26
C ASN A 179 22.15 24.19 -26.52
N SER A 180 21.87 23.91 -27.79
CA SER A 180 20.91 22.88 -28.20
C SER A 180 21.50 21.49 -27.98
N SER A 181 20.78 20.61 -27.28
CA SER A 181 20.89 19.15 -27.45
C SER A 181 19.66 18.45 -26.87
N SER A 182 19.10 17.56 -27.67
CA SER A 182 18.19 16.49 -27.29
C SER A 182 18.52 15.83 -25.94
N GLY A 183 17.53 15.66 -25.05
CA GLY A 183 17.57 14.68 -23.97
C GLY A 183 18.13 15.09 -22.60
N GLN A 184 18.26 16.38 -22.27
CA GLN A 184 18.78 16.79 -20.96
C GLN A 184 17.82 16.45 -19.80
N THR A 185 18.33 15.77 -18.77
CA THR A 185 17.66 15.53 -17.49
C THR A 185 18.33 16.36 -16.41
N GLY A 186 17.54 17.05 -15.58
CA GLY A 186 18.03 17.85 -14.47
C GLY A 186 17.25 19.15 -14.26
N TRP A 187 17.72 19.94 -13.30
CA TRP A 187 17.13 21.22 -12.96
C TRP A 187 17.49 22.31 -13.97
N SER A 188 16.50 23.14 -14.29
CA SER A 188 16.68 24.42 -14.97
C SER A 188 15.79 25.45 -14.27
N GLY A 189 16.43 26.34 -13.51
CA GLY A 189 15.72 27.23 -12.59
C GLY A 189 14.96 26.44 -11.53
N SER A 190 13.67 26.75 -11.35
CA SER A 190 12.79 26.05 -10.40
C SER A 190 12.12 24.80 -10.99
N SER A 191 12.43 24.43 -12.23
CA SER A 191 11.78 23.32 -12.93
C SER A 191 12.74 22.15 -13.15
N TYR A 192 12.20 20.95 -13.11
CA TYR A 192 12.95 19.74 -13.41
C TYR A 192 12.54 19.19 -14.78
N TYR A 193 13.51 18.75 -15.57
CA TYR A 193 13.28 18.14 -16.87
C TYR A 193 13.78 16.69 -16.86
N LYS A 194 13.04 15.79 -17.51
CA LYS A 194 13.46 14.41 -17.78
C LYS A 194 13.48 14.20 -19.29
N ALA A 195 14.65 13.89 -19.83
CA ALA A 195 14.85 13.74 -21.27
C ALA A 195 14.33 14.95 -22.09
N GLY A 196 14.48 16.16 -21.55
CA GLY A 196 13.99 17.40 -22.15
C GLY A 196 12.51 17.71 -21.93
N VAL A 197 11.74 16.81 -21.28
CA VAL A 197 10.32 17.03 -20.94
C VAL A 197 10.21 17.63 -19.54
N LYS A 198 9.47 18.73 -19.41
CA LYS A 198 9.23 19.40 -18.12
C LYS A 198 8.38 18.51 -17.22
N VAL A 199 8.84 18.26 -16.00
CA VAL A 199 8.11 17.51 -14.98
C VAL A 199 7.11 18.44 -14.27
N VAL A 200 5.85 18.01 -14.18
CA VAL A 200 4.74 18.75 -13.57
C VAL A 200 3.92 17.81 -12.68
N ASN A 201 3.32 18.34 -11.60
CA ASN A 201 2.47 17.58 -10.65
C ASN A 201 3.05 16.25 -10.13
N GLN A 202 4.37 16.19 -9.97
CA GLN A 202 5.04 14.92 -9.69
C GLN A 202 6.11 15.10 -8.61
N TRP A 203 6.26 14.07 -7.79
CA TRP A 203 7.42 13.91 -6.93
C TRP A 203 8.63 13.43 -7.73
N ILE A 204 9.76 14.07 -7.52
CA ILE A 204 11.06 13.59 -7.97
C ILE A 204 11.93 13.29 -6.76
N PHE A 205 12.76 12.26 -6.88
CA PHE A 205 13.93 12.11 -6.03
C PHE A 205 15.13 12.58 -6.82
N ASP A 206 15.87 13.55 -6.29
CA ASP A 206 17.12 13.98 -6.89
C ASP A 206 18.29 13.40 -6.09
N VAL A 207 19.07 12.55 -6.75
CA VAL A 207 20.22 11.85 -6.15
C VAL A 207 21.32 12.83 -5.75
N GLN A 208 21.51 13.92 -6.49
CA GLN A 208 22.54 14.92 -6.19
C GLN A 208 22.24 15.63 -4.87
N TYR A 209 20.97 15.89 -4.61
CA TYR A 209 20.50 16.57 -3.40
C TYR A 209 20.06 15.60 -2.30
N ASN A 210 20.04 14.29 -2.60
CA ASN A 210 19.56 13.22 -1.74
C ASN A 210 18.21 13.57 -1.07
N SER A 211 17.29 14.13 -1.84
CA SER A 211 16.02 14.64 -1.33
C SER A 211 14.90 14.49 -2.34
N TYR A 212 13.67 14.49 -1.83
CA TYR A 212 12.47 14.53 -2.63
C TYR A 212 12.03 15.98 -2.87
N PHE A 213 11.56 16.28 -4.06
CA PHE A 213 10.97 17.55 -4.44
C PHE A 213 9.61 17.27 -5.09
N TYR A 214 8.66 18.17 -4.92
CA TYR A 214 7.37 18.08 -5.61
C TYR A 214 7.24 19.22 -6.62
N LEU A 215 7.02 18.90 -7.89
CA LEU A 215 6.77 19.88 -8.95
C LEU A 215 5.26 20.14 -9.03
N ASN A 216 4.84 21.40 -9.02
CA ASN A 216 3.43 21.76 -9.17
C ASN A 216 2.97 21.73 -10.65
N ALA A 217 1.73 22.15 -10.91
CA ALA A 217 1.14 22.15 -12.25
C ALA A 217 1.90 23.06 -13.25
N SER A 218 2.58 24.09 -12.76
CA SER A 218 3.44 24.95 -13.59
C SER A 218 4.83 24.35 -13.83
N GLY A 219 5.12 23.19 -13.23
CA GLY A 219 6.41 22.50 -13.30
C GLY A 219 7.49 23.14 -12.44
N ASN A 220 7.11 23.90 -11.42
CA ASN A 220 8.03 24.51 -10.48
C ASN A 220 8.02 23.72 -9.17
N PHE A 221 9.18 23.56 -8.53
CA PHE A 221 9.22 22.92 -7.22
C PHE A 221 8.42 23.72 -6.19
N VAL A 222 7.63 23.01 -5.38
CA VAL A 222 6.91 23.55 -4.24
C VAL A 222 7.90 23.72 -3.09
N GLN A 223 7.78 24.82 -2.35
CA GLN A 223 8.60 25.12 -1.18
C GLN A 223 7.80 25.93 -0.17
N ASN A 224 8.19 25.84 1.10
CA ASN A 224 7.52 26.42 2.26
C ASN A 224 6.02 26.11 2.30
N ALA A 225 5.66 24.89 1.90
CA ALA A 225 4.27 24.49 1.74
C ALA A 225 4.10 22.98 1.85
N TRP A 226 2.88 22.57 2.18
CA TRP A 226 2.47 21.18 2.22
C TRP A 226 2.12 20.66 0.84
N SER A 227 2.50 19.40 0.58
CA SER A 227 1.97 18.58 -0.52
C SER A 227 1.47 17.27 0.07
N GLY A 228 0.16 17.16 0.25
CA GLY A 228 -0.45 16.07 1.02
C GLY A 228 0.06 16.07 2.47
N SER A 229 0.62 14.95 2.93
CA SER A 229 1.15 14.80 4.29
C SER A 229 2.62 15.23 4.43
N TYR A 230 3.24 15.78 3.40
CA TYR A 230 4.66 16.11 3.36
C TYR A 230 4.86 17.62 3.33
N TYR A 231 5.89 18.12 4.01
CA TYR A 231 6.25 19.53 3.96
C TYR A 231 7.51 19.73 3.10
N LEU A 232 7.43 20.63 2.13
CA LEU A 232 8.56 21.03 1.31
C LEU A 232 9.16 22.29 1.93
N LYS A 233 10.42 22.23 2.36
CA LYS A 233 11.14 23.35 2.98
C LYS A 233 11.57 24.37 1.92
N SER A 234 12.22 25.44 2.37
CA SER A 234 12.91 26.39 1.48
C SER A 234 13.87 25.65 0.54
N GLY A 235 13.83 26.00 -0.76
CA GLY A 235 14.57 25.30 -1.81
C GLY A 235 13.90 24.01 -2.31
N GLY A 236 12.73 23.64 -1.77
CA GLY A 236 11.90 22.54 -2.26
C GLY A 236 12.21 21.15 -1.71
N TYR A 237 13.15 21.05 -0.78
CA TYR A 237 13.53 19.80 -0.14
C TYR A 237 12.41 19.29 0.77
N MET A 238 12.00 18.04 0.61
CA MET A 238 11.07 17.39 1.52
C MET A 238 11.69 17.26 2.91
N ALA A 239 10.96 17.70 3.94
CA ALA A 239 11.34 17.52 5.34
C ALA A 239 11.22 16.04 5.76
N LYS A 240 12.18 15.55 6.54
CA LYS A 240 12.21 14.16 7.02
C LYS A 240 12.98 14.06 8.34
N SER A 241 12.42 13.32 9.30
CA SER A 241 12.96 13.15 10.66
C SER A 241 13.26 14.46 11.38
N GLU A 242 12.46 15.50 11.16
CA GLU A 242 12.75 16.85 11.63
C GLU A 242 11.49 17.62 12.02
N TRP A 243 11.67 18.62 12.87
CA TRP A 243 10.64 19.58 13.21
C TRP A 243 10.62 20.72 12.20
N ILE A 244 9.43 21.12 11.77
CA ILE A 244 9.22 22.35 11.02
C ILE A 244 8.25 23.26 11.76
N TYR A 245 8.40 24.55 11.53
CA TYR A 245 7.41 25.55 11.92
C TYR A 245 6.70 26.04 10.65
N ASP A 246 5.38 25.90 10.62
CA ASP A 246 4.58 26.47 9.54
C ASP A 246 4.01 27.82 9.97
N ASN A 247 4.47 28.88 9.32
CA ASN A 247 4.01 30.24 9.60
C ASN A 247 2.51 30.46 9.31
N ASN A 248 1.92 29.72 8.36
CA ASN A 248 0.51 29.86 8.01
C ASN A 248 -0.40 29.29 9.11
N TYR A 249 0.02 28.18 9.71
CA TYR A 249 -0.73 27.52 10.79
C TYR A 249 -0.25 27.92 12.19
N GLN A 250 0.82 28.71 12.28
CA GLN A 250 1.45 29.19 13.49
C GLN A 250 1.72 28.07 14.50
N SER A 251 2.24 26.95 14.00
CA SER A 251 2.44 25.75 14.80
C SER A 251 3.63 24.93 14.33
N TYR A 252 4.19 24.17 15.26
CA TYR A 252 5.21 23.17 14.97
C TYR A 252 4.56 21.85 14.53
N TYR A 253 5.23 21.22 13.57
CA TYR A 253 4.91 19.88 13.09
C TYR A 253 6.18 19.05 13.10
N TYR A 254 6.05 17.74 13.30
CA TYR A 254 7.15 16.80 13.18
C TYR A 254 6.96 15.92 11.95
N LEU A 255 7.94 15.89 11.05
CA LEU A 255 7.96 14.97 9.92
C LEU A 255 8.72 13.72 10.33
N THR A 256 8.08 12.58 10.15
CA THR A 256 8.63 11.24 10.44
C THR A 256 9.81 10.88 9.53
N ALA A 257 10.44 9.75 9.79
CA ALA A 257 11.49 9.21 8.91
C ALA A 257 10.95 8.87 7.51
N GLU A 258 9.64 8.71 7.36
CA GLU A 258 8.98 8.48 6.08
C GLU A 258 8.64 9.80 5.38
N GLY A 259 8.87 10.95 6.04
CA GLY A 259 8.62 12.30 5.53
C GLY A 259 7.20 12.82 5.79
N SER A 260 6.25 11.95 6.12
CA SER A 260 4.89 12.36 6.47
C SER A 260 4.84 12.98 7.87
N TYR A 261 3.94 13.93 8.10
CA TYR A 261 3.77 14.51 9.43
C TYR A 261 3.20 13.49 10.43
N ALA A 262 3.74 13.51 11.65
CA ALA A 262 3.24 12.72 12.76
C ALA A 262 1.93 13.32 13.30
N ARG A 263 1.00 12.46 13.70
CA ARG A 263 -0.28 12.83 14.29
C ARG A 263 -0.74 11.79 15.29
N ASN A 264 -1.49 12.22 16.30
CA ASN A 264 -1.92 11.39 17.44
C ASN A 264 -0.76 10.60 18.09
N ALA A 265 0.42 11.22 18.16
CA ALA A 265 1.64 10.51 18.54
C ALA A 265 2.63 11.44 19.26
N TRP A 266 3.48 10.84 20.08
CA TRP A 266 4.58 11.53 20.73
C TRP A 266 5.83 11.51 19.83
N SER A 267 6.54 12.64 19.78
CA SER A 267 7.90 12.74 19.25
C SER A 267 8.79 13.31 20.35
N GLY A 268 9.56 12.44 21.01
CA GLY A 268 10.27 12.77 22.24
C GLY A 268 9.30 13.18 23.35
N SER A 269 9.48 14.38 23.90
CA SER A 269 8.61 14.93 24.97
C SER A 269 7.47 15.81 24.44
N TYR A 270 7.16 15.77 23.14
CA TYR A 270 6.15 16.63 22.53
C TYR A 270 5.07 15.78 21.86
N TYR A 271 3.81 16.17 22.02
CA TYR A 271 2.68 15.46 21.44
C TYR A 271 2.18 16.15 20.17
N LEU A 272 1.94 15.39 19.11
CA LEU A 272 1.36 15.85 17.86
C LEU A 272 -0.11 15.43 17.84
N LYS A 273 -1.01 16.40 17.68
CA LYS A 273 -2.46 16.21 17.67
C LYS A 273 -2.95 15.52 16.40
N SER A 274 -4.25 15.29 16.28
CA SER A 274 -4.87 14.63 15.11
C SER A 274 -4.65 15.36 13.80
N ASP A 275 -4.54 16.69 13.85
CA ASP A 275 -4.22 17.58 12.72
C ASP A 275 -2.71 17.74 12.48
N GLY A 276 -1.87 17.08 13.29
CA GLY A 276 -0.41 17.13 13.21
C GLY A 276 0.25 18.28 13.95
N LYS A 277 -0.52 19.22 14.50
CA LYS A 277 0.03 20.35 15.26
C LYS A 277 0.59 19.88 16.59
N MET A 278 1.70 20.46 17.01
CA MET A 278 2.23 20.27 18.36
C MET A 278 1.23 20.81 19.40
N ALA A 279 0.95 20.01 20.43
CA ALA A 279 0.16 20.42 21.57
C ALA A 279 0.94 21.41 22.46
N VAL A 280 0.27 22.44 22.96
CA VAL A 280 0.86 23.46 23.84
C VAL A 280 -0.16 23.89 24.90
N ASN A 281 0.25 23.97 26.17
CA ASN A 281 -0.60 24.38 27.30
C ASN A 281 -1.93 23.60 27.41
N GLU A 282 -1.91 22.31 27.10
CA GLU A 282 -3.12 21.49 27.06
C GLU A 282 -2.88 20.09 27.67
N ARG A 283 -3.97 19.35 27.86
CA ARG A 283 -3.93 17.92 28.20
C ARG A 283 -4.07 17.10 26.93
N THR A 284 -3.20 16.11 26.77
CA THR A 284 -3.24 15.17 25.66
C THR A 284 -4.36 14.14 25.86
N PRO A 285 -4.87 13.49 24.80
CA PRO A 285 -5.96 12.51 24.90
C PRO A 285 -5.67 11.31 25.80
N ASP A 286 -4.40 10.96 25.98
CA ASP A 286 -3.89 9.92 26.88
C ASP A 286 -3.66 10.42 28.33
N GLY A 287 -4.06 11.65 28.64
CA GLY A 287 -4.15 12.17 30.01
C GLY A 287 -2.92 12.91 30.53
N TYR A 288 -1.84 13.01 29.75
CA TYR A 288 -0.66 13.79 30.11
C TYR A 288 -0.88 15.30 29.91
N LYS A 289 -0.05 16.12 30.55
CA LYS A 289 -0.09 17.59 30.41
C LYS A 289 1.19 18.06 29.73
N VAL A 290 1.06 18.99 28.79
CA VAL A 290 2.18 19.71 28.18
C VAL A 290 2.17 21.18 28.61
N ASP A 291 3.36 21.77 28.77
CA ASP A 291 3.52 23.16 29.19
C ASP A 291 3.45 24.16 28.02
N GLY A 292 3.79 25.43 28.28
CA GLY A 292 3.76 26.51 27.29
C GLY A 292 4.82 26.41 26.20
N SER A 293 5.81 25.54 26.36
CA SER A 293 6.75 25.15 25.30
C SER A 293 6.28 23.92 24.52
N GLY A 294 5.18 23.29 24.93
CA GLY A 294 4.67 22.02 24.38
C GLY A 294 5.35 20.78 24.95
N LYS A 295 6.29 20.95 25.89
CA LYS A 295 7.00 19.83 26.50
C LYS A 295 6.11 19.17 27.56
N TRP A 296 6.12 17.84 27.57
CA TRP A 296 5.48 17.04 28.61
C TRP A 296 6.02 17.40 30.00
N VAL A 297 5.09 17.58 30.93
CA VAL A 297 5.36 17.78 32.36
C VAL A 297 4.66 16.71 33.18
N ARG A 298 5.34 16.27 34.24
CA ARG A 298 4.86 15.26 35.17
C ARG A 298 3.94 15.84 36.23
#